data_AF-A0A1V3RN03-F1
#
_entry.id   AF-A0A1V3RN03-F1
#
_cell.length_a   1.000
_cell.length_b   1.000
_cell.length_c   1.000
_cell.angle_alpha   90.00
_cell.angle_beta   90.00
_cell.angle_gamma   90.00
#
_symmetry.space_group_name_H-M   'P 1'
#
loop_
_entity.id
_entity.type
_entity.pdbx_description
1 polymer ?
#
loop_
_entity_poly.entity_id
_entity_poly.type
_entity_poly.pdbx_seq_one_letter_code
_entity_poly.pdbx_strand_id
1 'polypeptide(L)' 'MGSKPERVAENQIIDTSGWFRAFPVTTSQQHLAENLGALAVKFTVAELKEIRAEIEKFKLLGTRTPECTLVDQ' A
#
# COMPACT_ATOMS: atom_id res chain seq x y z
N MET A 1 10.57 11.30 15.03
CA MET A 1 10.92 9.93 14.61
C MET A 1 9.87 9.48 13.61
N GLY A 2 10.21 9.43 12.31
CA GLY A 2 9.27 9.03 11.25
C GLY A 2 9.14 7.52 11.15
N SER A 3 7.97 7.04 10.73
CA SER A 3 7.74 5.63 10.40
C SER A 3 8.57 5.24 9.17
N LYS A 4 9.08 4.00 9.16
CA LYS A 4 9.82 3.48 8.00
C LYS A 4 8.91 3.33 6.76
N PRO A 5 9.44 3.46 5.53
CA PRO A 5 8.63 3.52 4.30
C PRO A 5 7.69 2.33 4.11
N GLU A 6 8.13 1.11 4.45
CA GLU A 6 7.35 -0.11 4.36
C GLU A 6 6.09 -0.09 5.25
N ARG A 7 6.20 0.51 6.44
CA ARG A 7 5.07 0.67 7.37
C ARG A 7 4.05 1.70 6.88
N VAL A 8 4.53 2.71 6.16
CA VAL A 8 3.68 3.75 5.58
C VAL A 8 2.87 3.18 4.42
N ALA A 9 3.52 2.43 3.53
CA ALA A 9 2.89 1.83 2.36
C ALA A 9 1.81 0.79 2.74
N GLU A 10 2.10 -0.11 3.68
CA GLU A 10 1.14 -1.14 4.07
C GLU A 10 -0.10 -0.57 4.78
N ASN A 11 0.09 0.42 5.68
CA ASN A 11 -1.03 1.02 6.38
C ASN A 11 -1.96 1.82 5.45
N GLN A 12 -1.40 2.49 4.43
CA GLN A 12 -2.20 3.22 3.44
C GLN A 12 -3.20 2.31 2.71
N ILE A 13 -2.83 1.06 2.42
CA ILE A 13 -3.69 0.09 1.73
C ILE A 13 -4.86 -0.35 2.63
N ILE A 14 -4.58 -0.54 3.93
CA ILE A 14 -5.58 -0.97 4.91
C ILE A 14 -6.63 0.13 5.18
N ASP A 15 -6.21 1.39 5.19
CA ASP A 15 -7.09 2.52 5.53
C ASP A 15 -7.98 3.00 4.37
N THR A 16 -7.60 2.70 3.12
CA THR A 16 -8.27 3.25 1.92
C THR A 16 -9.46 2.42 1.41
N SER A 17 -9.63 1.19 1.87
CA SER A 17 -10.78 0.37 1.47
C SER A 17 -11.09 -0.71 2.50
N GLY A 18 -12.23 -0.60 3.18
CA GLY A 18 -12.66 -1.58 4.21
C GLY A 18 -12.84 -3.03 3.71
N TRP A 19 -12.50 -3.32 2.44
CA TRP A 19 -12.67 -4.59 1.74
C TRP A 19 -11.35 -5.13 1.19
N PHE A 20 -10.30 -4.30 1.07
CA PHE A 20 -9.00 -4.71 0.53
C PHE A 20 -7.99 -4.82 1.68
N ARG A 21 -7.57 -6.05 1.98
CA ARG A 21 -6.50 -6.31 2.95
C ARG A 21 -5.22 -6.58 2.19
N ALA A 22 -4.19 -5.76 2.41
CA ALA A 22 -2.84 -6.10 2.00
C ALA A 22 -2.39 -7.36 2.76
N PHE A 23 -1.86 -8.35 2.04
CA PHE A 23 -1.18 -9.50 2.63
C PHE A 23 0.27 -9.47 2.15
N PRO A 24 1.14 -8.68 2.81
CA PRO A 24 2.54 -8.67 2.42
C PRO A 24 3.16 -10.05 2.73
N VAL A 25 3.92 -10.56 1.77
CA VAL A 25 4.66 -11.81 1.90
C VAL A 25 6.13 -11.48 2.10
N THR A 26 6.76 -12.11 3.10
CA THR A 26 8.19 -11.94 3.36
C THR A 26 8.78 -13.22 3.95
N THR A 27 10.04 -13.50 3.62
CA THR A 27 10.85 -14.54 4.28
C THR A 27 11.80 -13.96 5.34
N SER A 28 11.94 -12.63 5.39
CA SER A 28 12.76 -11.93 6.38
C SER A 28 11.95 -11.68 7.66
N GLN A 29 12.47 -12.15 8.79
CA GLN A 29 11.86 -11.91 10.10
C GLN A 29 11.85 -10.43 10.49
N GLN A 30 12.87 -9.67 10.07
CA GLN A 30 12.90 -8.23 10.32
C GLN A 30 11.76 -7.53 9.59
N HIS A 31 11.57 -7.84 8.31
CA HIS A 31 10.48 -7.25 7.51
C HIS A 31 9.11 -7.69 8.04
N LEU A 32 8.99 -8.92 8.56
CA LEU A 32 7.76 -9.36 9.20
C LEU A 32 7.39 -8.46 10.39
N ALA A 33 8.36 -8.16 11.25
CA ALA A 33 8.13 -7.26 12.39
C ALA A 33 7.78 -5.83 11.95
N GLU A 34 8.36 -5.35 10.85
CA GLU A 34 8.03 -4.05 10.27
C GLU A 34 6.60 -4.03 9.72
N ASN A 35 6.22 -5.02 8.91
CA ASN A 35 4.90 -5.15 8.31
C ASN A 35 3.79 -5.20 9.38
N LEU A 36 3.96 -6.05 10.40
CA LEU A 36 3.04 -6.11 11.54
C LEU A 36 2.89 -4.76 12.25
N GLY A 37 3.97 -3.96 12.27
CA GLY A 37 3.98 -2.63 12.82
C GLY A 37 3.23 -1.58 11.99
N ALA A 38 2.86 -1.85 10.74
CA ALA A 38 2.11 -0.92 9.90
C ALA A 38 0.72 -0.60 10.48
N LEU A 39 0.08 -1.59 11.13
CA LEU A 39 -1.25 -1.46 11.75
C LEU A 39 -1.35 -0.36 12.83
N ALA A 40 -0.21 -0.03 13.45
CA ALA A 40 -0.13 0.99 14.49
C ALA A 40 0.05 2.41 13.92
N VAL A 41 0.36 2.54 12.63
CA VAL A 41 0.48 3.84 11.97
C VAL A 41 -0.92 4.42 11.77
N LYS A 42 -1.10 5.71 12.03
CA LYS A 42 -2.34 6.43 11.79
C LYS A 42 -2.00 7.66 10.97
N PHE A 43 -2.73 7.86 9.88
CA PHE A 43 -2.60 9.04 9.05
C PHE A 43 -3.77 9.98 9.32
N THR A 44 -3.46 11.27 9.32
CA THR A 44 -4.47 12.31 9.21
C THR A 44 -5.01 12.36 7.78
N VAL A 45 -6.19 12.97 7.61
CA VAL A 45 -6.79 13.18 6.28
C VAL A 45 -5.87 14.01 5.37
N ALA A 46 -5.09 14.94 5.94
CA ALA A 46 -4.14 15.75 5.18
C ALA A 46 -2.98 14.91 4.65
N GLU A 47 -2.38 14.07 5.49
CA GLU A 47 -1.29 13.17 5.10
C GLU A 47 -1.75 12.15 4.06
N LEU A 48 -2.95 11.58 4.20
CA LEU A 48 -3.50 10.68 3.18
C LEU A 48 -3.66 11.36 1.82
N LYS A 49 -4.08 12.64 1.81
CA LYS A 49 -4.19 13.43 0.56
C LYS A 49 -2.83 13.69 -0.06
N GLU A 50 -1.82 14.00 0.75
CA GLU A 50 -0.45 14.22 0.29
C GLU A 50 0.13 12.94 -0.33
N ILE A 51 0.05 11.81 0.38
CA ILE A 51 0.56 10.53 -0.13
C ILE A 51 -0.13 10.17 -1.44
N ARG A 52 -1.45 10.38 -1.54
CA ARG A 52 -2.21 10.12 -2.77
C ARG A 52 -1.76 11.03 -3.93
N ALA A 53 -1.56 12.32 -3.67
CA ALA A 53 -1.08 13.25 -4.69
C ALA A 53 0.31 12.87 -5.21
N GLU A 54 1.20 12.36 -4.36
CA GLU A 54 2.51 11.87 -4.79
C GLU A 54 2.42 10.59 -5.63
N ILE A 55 1.55 9.63 -5.26
CA ILE A 55 1.33 8.40 -6.01
C ILE A 55 0.74 8.68 -7.40
N GLU A 56 -0.17 9.65 -7.52
CA GLU A 56 -0.81 10.01 -8.79
C GLU A 56 0.16 10.59 -9.83
N LYS A 57 1.38 11.00 -9.43
CA LYS A 57 2.43 11.45 -10.36
C LYS A 57 3.03 10.30 -11.17
N PHE A 58 2.93 9.06 -10.69
CA PHE A 58 3.48 7.90 -11.38
C PHE A 58 2.53 7.46 -12.50
N LYS A 59 3.05 7.40 -13.74
CA LYS A 59 2.28 6.89 -14.88
C LYS A 59 2.04 5.39 -14.70
N LEU A 60 0.77 5.00 -14.60
CA LEU A 60 0.39 3.59 -14.60
C LEU A 60 0.70 2.98 -15.98
N LEU A 61 1.62 2.01 -16.02
CA LEU A 61 2.08 1.37 -17.27
C LEU A 61 1.24 0.15 -17.67
N GLY A 62 0.38 -0.33 -16.77
CA GLY A 62 -0.50 -1.46 -17.02
C GLY A 62 -1.52 -1.59 -15.92
N THR A 63 -2.71 -2.04 -16.30
CA THR A 63 -3.76 -2.45 -15.36
C THR A 63 -4.36 -3.75 -15.89
N ARG A 64 -4.71 -4.67 -14.99
CA ARG A 64 -5.58 -5.79 -15.37
C ARG A 64 -6.99 -5.24 -15.44
N THR A 65 -7.35 -4.67 -16.58
CA THR A 65 -8.75 -4.32 -16.83
C THR A 65 -9.58 -5.60 -16.95
N PRO A 66 -10.90 -5.54 -16.77
CA PRO A 66 -11.77 -6.70 -17.00
C PRO A 66 -11.51 -7.34 -18.37
N GLU A 67 -11.24 -6.53 -19.39
CA GLU A 67 -10.96 -6.99 -20.76
C GLU A 67 -9.62 -7.74 -20.87
N CYS A 68 -8.61 -7.39 -20.06
CA CYS A 68 -7.32 -8.08 -20.00
C CYS A 68 -7.31 -9.32 -19.09
N THR A 69 -8.42 -9.63 -18.42
CA THR A 69 -8.46 -10.71 -17.41
C THR A 69 -8.54 -12.10 -18.05
N LEU A 70 -8.99 -12.20 -19.31
CA LEU A 70 -9.22 -13.47 -20.03
C LEU A 70 -8.25 -13.73 -21.19
N VAL A 71 -7.22 -12.90 -21.34
CA VAL A 71 -6.22 -13.03 -22.40
C VAL A 71 -4.84 -13.10 -21.74
N ASP A 72 -4.06 -14.13 -22.08
CA ASP A 72 -2.68 -14.24 -21.60
C ASP A 72 -1.86 -13.09 -22.22
N GLN A 73 -1.06 -12.39 -21.40
CA GLN A 73 -0.27 -11.22 -21.82
C GLN A 73 1.14 -11.61 -22.26
#